data_AF-A0A1H2P2H8-F1
#
_entry.id   AF-A0A1H2P2H8-F1
#
_cell.length_a   1.000
_cell.length_b   1.000
_cell.length_c   1.000
_cell.angle_alpha   90.00
_cell.angle_beta   90.00
_cell.angle_gamma   90.00
#
_symmetry.space_group_name_H-M   'P 1'
#
loop_
_entity.id
_entity.type
_entity.pdbx_description
1 polymer ?
#
loop_
_entity_poly.entity_id
_entity_poly.type
_entity_poly.pdbx_seq_one_letter_code
_entity_poly.pdbx_strand_id
1 'polypeptide(L)'
;MSTSASVTKALQHHLRRMSGRDPQETHRVASSLELLFDLTFATCFAFAATQLAHALAAGHYSTALIGFGFASFCICWAWTNFSWFASAYDTDDWIFRIATMVQMAGVLVLAIGLPRLFSSLEQGQHLDASVMVLGYVIMRVAMIFQWLRAAKQDPSRRRACITYAVSIAVAQLGWIALFFFPLSIDVTITLFFLWFLVEFAGPIFAERRDGGTPWHAEHISERYSLFAIIALGEGLVGTVAALSAEMEHVGWTLESNRPSNTSS
;
A
#
# COMPACT_ATOMS: atom_id res chain seq x y z
N MET A 1 -46.04 -3.74 -20.46
CA MET A 1 -44.91 -4.69 -20.44
C MET A 1 -43.60 -3.99 -20.85
N SER A 2 -43.15 -2.95 -20.13
CA SER A 2 -41.93 -2.18 -20.52
C SER A 2 -40.98 -1.86 -19.35
N THR A 3 -41.20 -2.48 -18.19
CA THR A 3 -40.43 -2.23 -16.96
C THR A 3 -39.38 -3.30 -16.64
N SER A 4 -39.43 -4.47 -17.32
CA SER A 4 -38.46 -5.55 -17.11
C SER A 4 -37.14 -5.35 -17.88
N ALA A 5 -37.19 -4.65 -19.01
CA ALA A 5 -36.01 -4.43 -19.86
C ALA A 5 -35.04 -3.38 -19.30
N SER A 6 -35.51 -2.39 -18.53
CA SER A 6 -34.65 -1.36 -17.93
C SER A 6 -33.90 -1.85 -16.68
N VAL A 7 -34.54 -2.71 -15.88
CA VAL A 7 -33.92 -3.32 -14.68
C VAL A 7 -32.79 -4.28 -15.08
N THR A 8 -32.95 -5.00 -16.20
CA THR A 8 -31.90 -5.88 -16.73
C THR A 8 -30.69 -5.09 -17.27
N LYS A 9 -30.91 -3.84 -17.74
CA LYS A 9 -29.85 -2.95 -18.22
C LYS A 9 -29.04 -2.29 -17.08
N ALA A 10 -29.65 -2.13 -15.90
CA ALA A 10 -28.98 -1.57 -14.71
C ALA A 10 -28.07 -2.58 -14.00
N LEU A 11 -28.33 -3.89 -14.15
CA LEU A 11 -27.47 -4.97 -13.63
C LEU A 11 -26.36 -5.40 -14.60
N GLN A 12 -26.31 -4.78 -15.76
CA GLN A 12 -25.28 -4.97 -16.77
C GLN A 12 -24.07 -4.06 -16.50
N HIS A 13 -23.48 -4.15 -15.29
CA HIS A 13 -22.08 -3.80 -15.07
C HIS A 13 -21.23 -4.79 -15.87
N HIS A 14 -21.15 -4.55 -17.18
CA HIS A 14 -20.50 -5.43 -18.13
C HIS A 14 -19.05 -5.69 -17.67
N LEU A 15 -18.67 -6.97 -17.66
CA LEU A 15 -17.29 -7.42 -17.67
C LEU A 15 -16.60 -6.76 -18.87
N ARG A 16 -16.04 -5.57 -18.67
CA ARG A 16 -15.29 -4.88 -19.71
C ARG A 16 -13.98 -5.63 -19.89
N ARG A 17 -13.64 -5.93 -21.14
CA ARG A 17 -12.39 -6.60 -21.49
C ARG A 17 -11.24 -5.67 -21.11
N MET A 18 -10.29 -6.14 -20.30
CA MET A 18 -9.01 -5.47 -20.09
C MET A 18 -8.29 -5.41 -21.45
N SER A 19 -8.33 -4.24 -22.06
CA SER A 19 -7.59 -3.86 -23.26
C SER A 19 -6.52 -2.88 -22.80
N GLY A 20 -5.28 -3.04 -23.25
CA GLY A 20 -4.28 -1.99 -23.10
C GLY A 20 -4.83 -0.66 -23.62
N ARG A 21 -4.65 0.40 -22.84
CA ARG A 21 -5.30 1.70 -23.03
C ARG A 21 -4.76 2.48 -24.23
N ASP A 22 -5.59 3.34 -24.80
CA ASP A 22 -5.22 4.30 -25.86
C ASP A 22 -4.44 5.48 -25.23
N PRO A 23 -3.19 5.75 -25.68
CA PRO A 23 -2.33 6.81 -25.14
C PRO A 23 -2.85 8.25 -25.26
N GLN A 24 -3.99 8.50 -25.91
CA GLN A 24 -4.48 9.84 -26.28
C GLN A 24 -5.76 10.30 -25.54
N GLU A 25 -6.27 9.56 -24.55
CA GLU A 25 -7.42 10.04 -23.76
C GLU A 25 -7.04 11.25 -22.88
N THR A 26 -7.46 12.44 -23.30
CA THR A 26 -7.23 13.71 -22.58
C THR A 26 -8.32 13.94 -21.52
N HIS A 27 -7.91 14.32 -20.30
CA HIS A 27 -8.74 14.53 -19.09
C HIS A 27 -9.39 13.27 -18.49
N ARG A 28 -8.65 12.55 -17.65
CA ARG A 28 -9.25 11.70 -16.62
C ARG A 28 -8.91 12.26 -15.25
N VAL A 29 -9.94 12.63 -14.50
CA VAL A 29 -9.86 12.89 -13.06
C VAL A 29 -9.74 11.55 -12.34
N ALA A 30 -8.84 11.42 -11.35
CA ALA A 30 -8.70 10.24 -10.51
C ALA A 30 -10.07 9.72 -10.01
N SER A 31 -10.31 8.41 -10.09
CA SER A 31 -11.57 7.85 -9.62
C SER A 31 -11.69 7.93 -8.09
N SER A 32 -12.91 8.05 -7.55
CA SER A 32 -13.12 8.08 -6.09
C SER A 32 -12.56 6.84 -5.37
N LEU A 33 -12.47 5.71 -6.07
CA LEU A 33 -11.93 4.46 -5.55
C LEU A 33 -10.40 4.50 -5.46
N GLU A 34 -9.73 5.09 -6.44
CA GLU A 34 -8.28 5.33 -6.37
C GLU A 34 -7.91 6.29 -5.23
N LEU A 35 -8.72 7.34 -5.02
CA LEU A 35 -8.53 8.24 -3.88
C LEU A 35 -8.72 7.51 -2.54
N LEU A 36 -9.74 6.66 -2.42
CA LEU A 36 -9.94 5.83 -1.22
C LEU A 36 -8.78 4.84 -1.01
N PHE A 37 -8.21 4.31 -2.09
CA PHE A 37 -7.05 3.43 -2.03
C PHE A 37 -5.84 4.19 -1.50
N ASP A 38 -5.54 5.36 -2.08
CA ASP A 38 -4.42 6.20 -1.67
C ASP A 38 -4.57 6.64 -0.20
N LEU A 39 -5.79 6.97 0.24
CA LEU A 39 -6.10 7.24 1.66
C LEU A 39 -5.80 6.05 2.56
N THR A 40 -6.18 4.84 2.17
CA THR A 40 -5.91 3.63 2.98
C THR A 40 -4.41 3.43 3.21
N PHE A 41 -3.58 3.67 2.18
CA PHE A 41 -2.13 3.62 2.31
C PHE A 41 -1.57 4.77 3.14
N ALA A 42 -2.10 5.99 2.98
CA ALA A 42 -1.69 7.14 3.78
C ALA A 42 -1.98 6.91 5.27
N THR A 43 -3.16 6.40 5.63
CA THR A 43 -3.50 6.04 7.01
C THR A 43 -2.59 4.92 7.55
N CYS A 44 -2.26 3.91 6.73
CA CYS A 44 -1.31 2.88 7.13
C CYS A 44 0.10 3.46 7.41
N PHE A 45 0.53 4.43 6.60
CA PHE A 45 1.79 5.15 6.81
C PHE A 45 1.74 6.00 8.09
N ALA A 46 0.61 6.65 8.36
CA ALA A 46 0.38 7.40 9.59
C ALA A 46 0.50 6.48 10.83
N PHE A 47 -0.10 5.29 10.81
CA PHE A 47 0.07 4.31 11.90
C PHE A 47 1.53 3.86 12.08
N ALA A 48 2.28 3.65 10.99
CA ALA A 48 3.71 3.35 11.09
C ALA A 48 4.49 4.52 11.73
N ALA A 49 4.15 5.76 11.39
CA ALA A 49 4.75 6.95 11.97
C ALA A 49 4.38 7.13 13.46
N THR A 50 3.16 6.76 13.87
CA THR A 50 2.77 6.72 15.28
C THR A 50 3.62 5.72 16.05
N GLN A 51 3.85 4.52 15.52
CA GLN A 51 4.73 3.52 16.14
C GLN A 51 6.19 4.01 16.24
N LEU A 52 6.68 4.69 15.20
CA LEU A 52 7.98 5.36 15.21
C LEU A 52 8.07 6.36 16.36
N ALA A 53 7.09 7.26 16.49
CA ALA A 53 7.08 8.28 17.53
C ALA A 53 7.08 7.68 18.95
N HIS A 54 6.30 6.62 19.18
CA HIS A 54 6.28 5.91 20.46
C HIS A 54 7.63 5.27 20.78
N ALA A 55 8.26 4.60 19.80
CA ALA A 55 9.57 3.98 19.97
C ALA A 55 10.67 5.03 20.21
N LEU A 56 10.63 6.17 19.53
CA LEU A 56 11.54 7.29 19.77
C LEU A 56 11.37 7.89 21.18
N ALA A 57 10.13 8.09 21.62
CA ALA A 57 9.83 8.60 22.96
C ALA A 57 10.29 7.64 24.07
N ALA A 58 10.23 6.33 23.83
CA ALA A 58 10.76 5.31 24.73
C ALA A 58 12.31 5.16 24.70
N GLY A 59 13.01 5.87 23.81
CA GLY A 59 14.46 5.77 23.63
C GLY A 59 14.92 4.58 22.78
N HIS A 60 14.01 3.86 22.13
CA HIS A 60 14.29 2.71 21.27
C HIS A 60 14.60 3.14 19.83
N TYR A 61 15.66 3.92 19.64
CA TYR A 61 16.00 4.55 18.35
C TYR A 61 16.23 3.54 17.20
N SER A 62 16.92 2.41 17.48
CA SER A 62 17.18 1.38 16.46
C SER A 62 15.89 0.71 16.00
N THR A 63 15.04 0.28 16.93
CA THR A 63 13.72 -0.29 16.66
C THR A 63 12.84 0.69 15.89
N ALA A 64 12.87 1.96 16.30
CA ALA A 64 12.13 3.03 15.64
C ALA A 64 12.53 3.15 14.16
N LEU A 65 13.83 3.34 13.87
CA LEU A 65 14.32 3.53 12.50
C LEU A 65 14.15 2.28 11.63
N ILE A 66 14.52 1.10 12.14
CA ILE A 66 14.46 -0.16 11.38
C ILE A 66 13.00 -0.55 11.13
N GLY A 67 12.17 -0.53 12.18
CA GLY A 67 10.75 -0.90 12.09
C GLY A 67 9.99 0.03 11.15
N PHE A 68 10.19 1.34 11.28
CA PHE A 68 9.57 2.33 10.39
C PHE A 68 10.09 2.21 8.96
N GLY A 69 11.41 2.16 8.75
CA GLY A 69 11.98 2.04 7.41
C GLY A 69 11.48 0.79 6.68
N PHE A 70 11.40 -0.34 7.38
CA PHE A 70 10.87 -1.59 6.83
C PHE A 70 9.36 -1.51 6.53
N ALA A 71 8.56 -0.97 7.45
CA ALA A 71 7.12 -0.79 7.26
C ALA A 71 6.83 0.16 6.08
N SER A 72 7.47 1.34 6.06
CA SER A 72 7.36 2.32 4.98
C SER A 72 7.78 1.72 3.65
N PHE A 73 8.86 0.95 3.60
CA PHE A 73 9.27 0.25 2.39
C PHE A 73 8.18 -0.71 1.89
N CYS A 74 7.63 -1.56 2.77
CA CYS A 74 6.56 -2.49 2.39
C CYS A 74 5.32 -1.77 1.86
N ILE A 75 4.89 -0.71 2.54
CA ILE A 75 3.72 0.12 2.19
C ILE A 75 3.96 0.80 0.83
N CYS A 76 5.06 1.52 0.66
CA CYS A 76 5.40 2.21 -0.58
C CYS A 76 5.52 1.23 -1.75
N TRP A 77 6.20 0.09 -1.54
CA TRP A 77 6.37 -0.90 -2.60
C TRP A 77 5.04 -1.49 -3.07
N ALA A 78 4.16 -1.84 -2.13
CA ALA A 78 2.83 -2.33 -2.47
C ALA A 78 1.99 -1.28 -3.21
N TRP A 79 2.06 -0.02 -2.76
CA TRP A 79 1.39 1.08 -3.42
C TRP A 79 1.90 1.26 -4.86
N THR A 80 3.23 1.29 -5.06
CA THR A 80 3.83 1.43 -6.39
C THR A 80 3.39 0.30 -7.33
N ASN A 81 3.35 -0.95 -6.86
CA ASN A 81 2.90 -2.08 -7.68
C ASN A 81 1.45 -1.92 -8.15
N PHE A 82 0.55 -1.48 -7.26
CA PHE A 82 -0.83 -1.25 -7.63
C PHE A 82 -0.99 -0.03 -8.53
N SER A 83 -0.33 1.08 -8.22
CA SER A 83 -0.34 2.28 -9.04
C SER A 83 0.14 2.01 -10.46
N TRP A 84 1.16 1.16 -10.58
CA TRP A 84 1.65 0.68 -11.86
C TRP A 84 0.61 -0.14 -12.62
N PHE A 85 -0.01 -1.13 -11.97
CA PHE A 85 -1.06 -1.95 -12.58
C PHE A 85 -2.27 -1.12 -13.03
N ALA A 86 -2.77 -0.26 -12.14
CA ALA A 86 -3.91 0.62 -12.41
C ALA A 86 -3.63 1.57 -13.59
N SER A 87 -2.41 2.10 -13.70
CA SER A 87 -2.00 2.94 -14.84
C SER A 87 -2.10 2.21 -16.19
N ALA A 88 -1.85 0.90 -16.20
CA ALA A 88 -1.85 0.09 -17.41
C ALA A 88 -3.23 -0.51 -17.76
N TYR A 89 -4.04 -0.90 -16.77
CA TYR A 89 -5.22 -1.77 -16.97
C TYR A 89 -6.48 -1.41 -16.17
N ASP A 90 -6.63 -0.18 -15.65
CA ASP A 90 -7.85 0.20 -14.94
C ASP A 90 -9.10 0.20 -15.86
N THR A 91 -9.86 -0.90 -15.81
CA THR A 91 -11.10 -1.09 -16.56
C THR A 91 -12.35 -0.58 -15.86
N ASP A 92 -12.24 -0.06 -14.62
CA ASP A 92 -13.32 0.37 -13.73
C ASP A 92 -14.56 -0.57 -13.72
N ASP A 93 -14.34 -1.87 -13.87
CA ASP A 93 -15.41 -2.87 -13.78
C ASP A 93 -15.58 -3.39 -12.35
N TRP A 94 -16.72 -4.03 -12.07
CA TRP A 94 -17.06 -4.49 -10.73
C TRP A 94 -16.03 -5.47 -10.13
N ILE A 95 -15.36 -6.29 -10.96
CA ILE A 95 -14.32 -7.22 -10.49
C ILE A 95 -13.07 -6.45 -10.10
N PHE A 96 -12.68 -5.44 -10.87
CA PHE A 96 -11.57 -4.56 -10.51
C PHE A 96 -11.86 -3.88 -9.18
N ARG A 97 -13.08 -3.34 -8.99
CA ARG A 97 -13.48 -2.71 -7.72
C ARG A 97 -13.40 -3.67 -6.53
N ILE A 98 -13.92 -4.89 -6.65
CA ILE A 98 -13.84 -5.90 -5.58
C ILE A 98 -12.39 -6.27 -5.29
N ALA A 99 -11.57 -6.49 -6.32
CA ALA A 99 -10.16 -6.81 -6.12
C ALA A 99 -9.41 -5.68 -5.41
N THR A 100 -9.71 -4.42 -5.75
CA THR A 100 -9.11 -3.26 -5.05
C THR A 100 -9.63 -3.14 -3.61
N MET A 101 -10.90 -3.44 -3.34
CA MET A 101 -11.41 -3.52 -1.96
C MET A 101 -10.71 -4.61 -1.15
N VAL A 102 -10.42 -5.77 -1.75
CA VAL A 102 -9.62 -6.83 -1.11
C VAL A 102 -8.20 -6.34 -0.82
N GLN A 103 -7.59 -5.56 -1.73
CA GLN A 103 -6.28 -4.96 -1.47
C GLN A 103 -6.32 -3.96 -0.32
N MET A 104 -7.33 -3.08 -0.26
CA MET A 104 -7.51 -2.16 0.87
C MET A 104 -7.64 -2.92 2.19
N ALA A 105 -8.42 -4.02 2.22
CA ALA A 105 -8.51 -4.87 3.40
C ALA A 105 -7.14 -5.46 3.81
N GLY A 106 -6.35 -5.90 2.84
CA GLY A 106 -4.98 -6.38 3.08
C GLY A 106 -4.06 -5.30 3.68
N VAL A 107 -4.16 -4.05 3.22
CA VAL A 107 -3.41 -2.91 3.80
C VAL A 107 -3.83 -2.67 5.24
N LEU A 108 -5.13 -2.72 5.55
CA LEU A 108 -5.61 -2.54 6.92
C LEU A 108 -5.13 -3.67 7.84
N VAL A 109 -5.14 -4.92 7.36
CA VAL A 109 -4.56 -6.05 8.11
C VAL A 109 -3.06 -5.85 8.32
N LEU A 110 -2.34 -5.37 7.31
CA LEU A 110 -0.92 -5.02 7.43
C LEU A 110 -0.71 -3.98 8.53
N ALA A 111 -1.52 -2.92 8.55
CA ALA A 111 -1.46 -1.84 9.52
C ALA A 111 -1.71 -2.34 10.95
N ILE A 112 -2.69 -3.24 11.14
CA ILE A 112 -2.97 -3.91 12.43
C ILE A 112 -1.76 -4.74 12.91
N GLY A 113 -0.94 -5.24 12.00
CA GLY A 113 0.29 -5.97 12.32
C GLY A 113 1.45 -5.10 12.79
N LEU A 114 1.43 -3.78 12.54
CA LEU A 114 2.56 -2.88 12.84
C LEU A 114 2.93 -2.84 14.34
N PRO A 115 2.00 -2.75 15.30
CA PRO A 115 2.38 -2.74 16.71
C PRO A 115 3.13 -4.01 17.13
N ARG A 116 2.70 -5.18 16.65
CA ARG A 116 3.36 -6.46 16.93
C ARG A 116 4.77 -6.52 16.36
N LEU A 117 4.96 -6.05 15.13
CA LEU A 117 6.27 -5.94 14.51
C LEU A 117 7.21 -5.10 15.38
N PHE A 118 6.80 -3.89 15.79
CA PHE A 118 7.63 -2.99 16.59
C PHE A 118 7.97 -3.57 17.96
N SER A 119 6.99 -4.16 18.67
CA SER A 119 7.24 -4.83 19.96
C SER A 119 8.19 -6.01 19.81
N SER A 120 8.11 -6.77 18.72
CA SER A 120 8.98 -7.92 18.48
C SER A 120 10.43 -7.52 18.18
N LEU A 121 10.63 -6.39 17.48
CA LEU A 121 11.95 -5.81 17.22
C LEU A 121 12.64 -5.34 18.50
N GLU A 122 11.87 -4.78 19.43
CA GLU A 122 12.37 -4.35 20.74
C GLU A 122 12.82 -5.54 21.61
N GLN A 123 12.05 -6.63 21.62
CA GLN A 123 12.34 -7.82 22.42
C GLN A 123 13.50 -8.65 21.87
N GLY A 124 13.80 -8.55 20.56
CA GLY A 124 15.00 -9.10 19.92
C GLY A 124 15.08 -10.63 19.83
N GLN A 125 14.08 -11.37 20.33
CA GLN A 125 14.11 -12.85 20.37
C GLN A 125 13.47 -13.50 19.13
N HIS A 126 12.38 -12.93 18.62
CA HIS A 126 11.69 -13.44 17.44
C HIS A 126 10.94 -12.30 16.73
N LEU A 127 11.02 -12.23 15.41
CA LEU A 127 10.32 -11.21 14.61
C LEU A 127 8.87 -11.64 14.36
N ASP A 128 7.92 -11.10 15.11
CA ASP A 128 6.49 -11.35 14.87
C ASP A 128 5.93 -10.36 13.83
N ALA A 129 6.25 -10.65 12.57
CA ALA A 129 5.68 -9.95 11.41
C ALA A 129 4.51 -10.73 10.78
N SER A 130 3.97 -11.74 11.45
CA SER A 130 3.03 -12.70 10.86
C SER A 130 1.76 -12.04 10.29
N VAL A 131 1.14 -11.13 11.07
CA VAL A 131 -0.05 -10.38 10.66
C VAL A 131 0.27 -9.40 9.52
N MET A 132 1.44 -8.77 9.59
CA MET A 132 1.90 -7.85 8.54
C MET A 132 2.08 -8.60 7.21
N VAL A 133 2.74 -9.76 7.24
CA VAL A 133 2.93 -10.65 6.09
C VAL A 133 1.59 -11.16 5.56
N LEU A 134 0.64 -11.52 6.43
CA LEU A 134 -0.70 -11.94 6.02
C LEU A 134 -1.43 -10.85 5.24
N GLY A 135 -1.44 -9.61 5.75
CA GLY A 135 -2.04 -8.47 5.06
C GLY A 135 -1.42 -8.27 3.68
N TYR A 136 -0.09 -8.37 3.60
CA TYR A 136 0.65 -8.24 2.37
C TYR A 136 0.34 -9.36 1.36
N VAL A 137 0.23 -10.62 1.81
CA VAL A 137 -0.19 -11.75 0.98
C VAL A 137 -1.59 -11.54 0.39
N ILE A 138 -2.54 -11.04 1.19
CA ILE A 138 -3.91 -10.74 0.71
C ILE A 138 -3.85 -9.75 -0.47
N MET A 139 -3.05 -8.69 -0.34
CA MET A 139 -2.88 -7.68 -1.39
C MET A 139 -2.28 -8.28 -2.67
N ARG A 140 -1.27 -9.14 -2.51
CA ARG A 140 -0.57 -9.79 -3.63
C ARG A 140 -1.43 -10.82 -4.36
N VAL A 141 -2.23 -11.60 -3.64
CA VAL A 141 -3.16 -12.55 -4.26
C VAL A 141 -4.17 -11.83 -5.14
N ALA A 142 -4.74 -10.71 -4.65
CA ALA A 142 -5.62 -9.87 -5.45
C ALA A 142 -4.91 -9.29 -6.69
N MET A 143 -3.65 -8.87 -6.54
CA MET A 143 -2.82 -8.37 -7.65
C MET A 143 -2.55 -9.44 -8.72
N ILE A 144 -2.12 -10.64 -8.30
CA ILE A 144 -1.87 -11.78 -9.19
C ILE A 144 -3.15 -12.14 -9.95
N PHE A 145 -4.29 -12.16 -9.27
CA PHE A 145 -5.58 -12.40 -9.90
C PHE A 145 -5.88 -11.36 -11.00
N GLN A 146 -5.64 -10.07 -10.73
CA GLN A 146 -5.82 -9.01 -11.71
C GLN A 146 -4.88 -9.15 -12.93
N TRP A 147 -3.60 -9.51 -12.72
CA TRP A 147 -2.66 -9.77 -13.81
C TRP A 147 -3.03 -10.99 -14.66
N LEU A 148 -3.46 -12.10 -14.03
CA LEU A 148 -3.94 -13.29 -14.75
C LEU A 148 -5.20 -12.99 -15.55
N ARG A 149 -6.09 -12.16 -15.00
CA ARG A 149 -7.28 -11.69 -15.70
C ARG A 149 -6.89 -10.82 -16.90
N ALA A 150 -5.96 -9.88 -16.74
CA ALA A 150 -5.43 -9.07 -17.84
C ALA A 150 -4.80 -9.95 -18.93
N ALA A 151 -4.02 -10.96 -18.55
CA ALA A 151 -3.40 -11.92 -19.46
C ALA A 151 -4.44 -12.71 -20.30
N LYS A 152 -5.60 -13.02 -19.73
CA LYS A 152 -6.70 -13.71 -20.44
C LYS A 152 -7.44 -12.78 -21.40
N GLN A 153 -7.56 -11.50 -21.03
CA GLN A 153 -8.39 -10.53 -21.75
C GLN A 153 -7.61 -9.73 -22.81
N ASP A 154 -6.28 -9.59 -22.67
CA ASP A 154 -5.39 -8.96 -23.64
C ASP A 154 -4.36 -9.97 -24.20
N PRO A 155 -4.70 -10.72 -25.27
CA PRO A 155 -3.78 -11.68 -25.89
C PRO A 155 -2.49 -11.05 -26.42
N SER A 156 -2.51 -9.77 -26.78
CA SER A 156 -1.36 -9.07 -27.38
C SER A 156 -0.24 -8.85 -26.37
N ARG A 157 -0.59 -8.59 -25.11
CA ARG A 157 0.34 -8.36 -23.99
C ARG A 157 0.33 -9.48 -22.94
N ARG A 158 -0.29 -10.61 -23.28
CA ARG A 158 -0.45 -11.77 -22.38
C ARG A 158 0.86 -12.21 -21.74
N ARG A 159 1.96 -12.19 -22.50
CA ARG A 159 3.28 -12.61 -22.03
C ARG A 159 3.79 -11.70 -20.92
N ALA A 160 3.74 -10.38 -21.10
CA ALA A 160 4.10 -9.40 -20.09
C ALA A 160 3.25 -9.57 -18.81
N CYS A 161 1.92 -9.72 -18.96
CA CYS A 161 1.02 -9.92 -17.82
C CYS A 161 1.31 -11.20 -17.03
N ILE A 162 1.65 -12.30 -17.72
CA ILE A 162 2.06 -13.55 -17.06
C ILE A 162 3.42 -13.38 -16.38
N THR A 163 4.37 -12.69 -17.01
CA THR A 163 5.68 -12.39 -16.40
C THR A 163 5.51 -11.62 -15.10
N TYR A 164 4.63 -10.60 -15.06
CA TYR A 164 4.28 -9.91 -13.81
C TYR A 164 3.64 -10.85 -12.78
N ALA A 165 2.60 -11.60 -13.15
CA ALA A 165 1.93 -12.52 -12.23
C ALA A 165 2.90 -13.55 -11.62
N VAL A 166 3.77 -14.15 -12.45
CA VAL A 166 4.76 -15.14 -12.01
C VAL A 166 5.84 -14.50 -11.16
N SER A 167 6.36 -13.33 -11.54
CA SER A 167 7.40 -12.64 -10.76
C SER A 167 6.88 -12.29 -9.36
N ILE A 168 5.66 -11.75 -9.28
CA ILE A 168 5.01 -11.41 -8.01
C ILE A 168 4.77 -12.66 -7.17
N ALA A 169 4.29 -13.76 -7.78
CA ALA A 169 4.04 -15.02 -7.09
C ALA A 169 5.33 -15.67 -6.56
N VAL A 170 6.38 -15.70 -7.38
CA VAL A 170 7.69 -16.26 -7.02
C VAL A 170 8.32 -15.45 -5.87
N ALA A 171 8.33 -14.12 -5.97
CA ALA A 171 8.80 -13.27 -4.89
C ALA A 171 7.98 -13.49 -3.60
N GLN A 172 6.66 -13.57 -3.71
CA GLN A 172 5.78 -13.80 -2.55
C GLN A 172 6.04 -15.14 -1.87
N LEU A 173 6.24 -16.22 -2.63
CA LEU A 173 6.60 -17.53 -2.08
C LEU A 173 7.97 -17.49 -1.42
N GLY A 174 8.92 -16.76 -2.01
CA GLY A 174 10.23 -16.51 -1.42
C GLY A 174 10.16 -15.82 -0.07
N TRP A 175 9.35 -14.76 0.04
CA TRP A 175 9.10 -14.05 1.30
C TRP A 175 8.44 -14.93 2.36
N ILE A 176 7.43 -15.72 1.97
CA ILE A 176 6.77 -16.67 2.88
C ILE A 176 7.78 -17.72 3.37
N ALA A 177 8.58 -18.29 2.48
CA ALA A 177 9.61 -19.26 2.84
C ALA A 177 10.62 -18.65 3.84
N LEU A 178 11.10 -17.43 3.57
CA LEU A 178 12.01 -16.72 4.46
C LEU A 178 11.44 -16.55 5.88
N PHE A 179 10.12 -16.38 5.99
CA PHE A 179 9.42 -16.22 7.27
C PHE A 179 9.20 -17.55 8.01
N PHE A 180 8.89 -18.63 7.30
CA PHE A 180 8.57 -19.93 7.91
C PHE A 180 9.78 -20.80 8.22
N PHE A 181 10.91 -20.61 7.53
CA PHE A 181 12.11 -21.40 7.77
C PHE A 181 13.01 -20.72 8.83
N PRO A 182 13.40 -21.42 9.92
CA PRO A 182 14.34 -20.89 10.90
C PRO A 182 15.75 -20.89 10.30
N LEU A 183 16.09 -19.83 9.59
CA LEU A 183 17.38 -19.64 8.94
C LEU A 183 18.32 -18.79 9.81
N SER A 184 19.62 -19.05 9.71
CA SER A 184 20.64 -18.20 10.34
C SER A 184 20.56 -16.77 9.80
N ILE A 185 20.89 -15.76 10.63
CA ILE A 185 20.80 -14.33 10.31
C ILE A 185 21.47 -13.99 8.97
N ASP A 186 22.68 -14.51 8.72
CA ASP A 186 23.43 -14.23 7.48
C ASP A 186 22.70 -14.74 6.22
N VAL A 187 22.09 -15.92 6.32
CA VAL A 187 21.30 -16.53 5.25
C VAL A 187 20.00 -15.75 5.06
N THR A 188 19.35 -15.34 6.14
CA THR A 188 18.13 -14.52 6.09
C THR A 188 18.38 -13.19 5.39
N ILE A 189 19.48 -12.49 5.73
CA ILE A 189 19.86 -11.23 5.08
C ILE A 189 20.18 -11.46 3.60
N THR A 190 20.94 -12.51 3.27
CA THR A 190 21.30 -12.82 1.88
C THR A 190 20.07 -13.11 1.02
N LEU A 191 19.15 -13.94 1.55
CA LEU A 191 17.91 -14.28 0.86
C LEU A 191 16.95 -13.08 0.80
N PHE A 192 16.93 -12.23 1.82
CA PHE A 192 16.17 -10.97 1.80
C PHE A 192 16.58 -10.13 0.59
N PHE A 193 17.88 -9.86 0.43
CA PHE A 193 18.38 -9.11 -0.71
C PHE A 193 18.16 -9.83 -2.05
N LEU A 194 18.28 -11.16 -2.07
CA LEU A 194 18.00 -11.95 -3.28
C LEU A 194 16.54 -11.79 -3.74
N TRP A 195 15.58 -11.96 -2.82
CA TRP A 195 14.16 -11.82 -3.14
C TRP A 195 13.80 -10.39 -3.50
N PHE A 196 14.41 -9.42 -2.83
CA PHE A 196 14.33 -8.02 -3.20
C PHE A 196 14.83 -7.78 -4.64
N LEU A 197 15.94 -8.38 -5.05
CA LEU A 197 16.42 -8.27 -6.43
C LEU A 197 15.45 -8.92 -7.44
N VAL A 198 14.88 -10.09 -7.11
CA VAL A 198 13.86 -10.74 -7.95
C VAL A 198 12.64 -9.85 -8.13
N GLU A 199 12.21 -9.20 -7.05
CA GLU A 199 11.09 -8.28 -7.00
C GLU A 199 11.30 -7.07 -7.93
N PHE A 200 12.49 -6.46 -7.90
CA PHE A 200 12.85 -5.36 -8.80
C PHE A 200 13.09 -5.81 -10.24
N ALA A 201 13.57 -7.03 -10.43
CA ALA A 201 13.85 -7.57 -11.75
C ALA A 201 12.56 -7.89 -12.53
N GLY A 202 11.47 -8.26 -11.85
CA GLY A 202 10.18 -8.60 -12.47
C GLY A 202 9.67 -7.54 -13.46
N PRO A 203 9.48 -6.28 -13.04
CA PRO A 203 9.10 -5.18 -13.93
C PRO A 203 10.09 -4.96 -15.07
N ILE A 204 11.40 -4.99 -14.79
CA ILE A 204 12.45 -4.77 -15.80
C ILE A 204 12.41 -5.84 -16.89
N PHE A 205 12.22 -7.11 -16.52
CA PHE A 205 12.10 -8.21 -17.47
C PHE A 205 10.81 -8.12 -18.29
N ALA A 206 9.70 -7.77 -17.66
CA ALA A 206 8.42 -7.60 -18.35
C ALA A 206 8.47 -6.42 -19.35
N GLU A 207 9.14 -5.32 -19.02
CA GLU A 207 9.31 -4.19 -19.92
C GLU A 207 10.29 -4.47 -21.07
N ARG A 208 11.49 -5.00 -20.77
CA ARG A 208 12.55 -5.16 -21.77
C ARG A 208 12.31 -6.33 -22.72
N ARG A 209 11.68 -7.42 -22.26
CA ARG A 209 11.58 -8.67 -23.03
C ARG A 209 10.23 -8.86 -23.72
N ASP A 210 9.16 -8.31 -23.15
CA ASP A 210 7.78 -8.60 -23.57
C ASP A 210 7.05 -7.39 -24.16
N GLY A 211 7.77 -6.32 -24.52
CA GLY A 211 7.25 -5.17 -25.26
C GLY A 211 6.57 -4.09 -24.41
N GLY A 212 6.62 -4.20 -23.08
CA GLY A 212 6.12 -3.20 -22.13
C GLY A 212 4.59 -3.13 -21.99
N THR A 213 4.15 -2.68 -20.83
CA THR A 213 2.76 -2.29 -20.57
C THR A 213 2.54 -0.83 -20.97
N PRO A 214 1.35 -0.44 -21.47
CA PRO A 214 1.07 0.95 -21.85
C PRO A 214 0.82 1.76 -20.57
N TRP A 215 1.88 2.12 -19.87
CA TRP A 215 1.81 2.92 -18.65
C TRP A 215 1.85 4.42 -19.01
N HIS A 216 1.11 5.23 -18.24
CA HIS A 216 0.95 6.67 -18.48
C HIS A 216 1.71 7.44 -17.40
N ALA A 217 2.85 8.04 -17.77
CA ALA A 217 3.70 8.77 -16.82
C ALA A 217 2.98 9.94 -16.14
N GLU A 218 2.13 10.64 -16.89
CA GLU A 218 1.34 11.76 -16.39
C GLU A 218 0.35 11.32 -15.28
N HIS A 219 -0.33 10.18 -15.46
CA HIS A 219 -1.26 9.64 -14.46
C HIS A 219 -0.54 9.16 -13.19
N ILE A 220 0.64 8.55 -13.34
CA ILE A 220 1.45 8.16 -12.19
C ILE A 220 1.89 9.41 -11.41
N SER A 221 2.32 10.47 -12.11
CA SER A 221 2.71 11.73 -11.47
C SER A 221 1.55 12.42 -10.74
N GLU A 222 0.33 12.35 -11.28
CA GLU A 222 -0.89 12.83 -10.62
C GLU A 222 -1.14 12.06 -9.33
N ARG A 223 -1.04 10.72 -9.36
CA ARG A 223 -1.24 9.88 -8.17
C ARG A 223 -0.17 10.10 -7.09
N TYR A 224 1.09 10.30 -7.46
CA TYR A 224 2.12 10.69 -6.48
C TYR A 224 1.79 12.03 -5.81
N SER A 225 1.31 13.01 -6.58
CA SER A 225 0.92 14.32 -6.07
C SER A 225 -0.29 14.23 -5.14
N LEU A 226 -1.31 13.46 -5.52
CA LEU A 226 -2.49 13.20 -4.70
C LEU A 226 -2.12 12.45 -3.41
N PHE A 227 -1.34 11.37 -3.52
CA PHE A 227 -0.86 10.61 -2.37
C PHE A 227 -0.08 11.48 -1.39
N ALA A 228 0.80 12.36 -1.89
CA ALA A 228 1.53 13.30 -1.05
C ALA A 228 0.60 14.26 -0.30
N ILE A 229 -0.42 14.82 -0.96
CA ILE A 229 -1.40 15.70 -0.32
C ILE A 229 -2.18 14.95 0.76
N ILE A 230 -2.64 13.73 0.47
CA ILE A 230 -3.39 12.91 1.44
C ILE A 230 -2.50 12.55 2.65
N ALA A 231 -1.25 12.16 2.41
CA ALA A 231 -0.29 11.85 3.47
C ALA A 231 0.00 13.07 4.35
N LEU A 232 0.13 14.27 3.76
CA LEU A 232 0.23 15.52 4.51
C LEU A 232 -1.02 15.78 5.36
N GLY A 233 -2.21 15.54 4.80
CA GLY A 233 -3.48 15.65 5.50
C GLY A 233 -3.58 14.72 6.72
N GLU A 234 -3.26 13.44 6.54
CA GLU A 234 -3.22 12.45 7.62
C GLU A 234 -2.18 12.81 8.70
N GLY A 235 -1.02 13.31 8.30
CA GLY A 235 -0.01 13.82 9.25
C GLY A 235 -0.52 15.01 10.07
N LEU A 236 -1.29 15.91 9.46
CA LEU A 236 -1.89 17.08 10.13
C LEU A 236 -2.97 16.63 11.14
N VAL A 237 -3.82 15.67 10.76
CA VAL A 237 -4.80 15.04 11.67
C VAL A 237 -4.09 14.37 12.85
N GLY A 238 -3.03 13.61 12.60
CA GLY A 238 -2.24 12.97 13.66
C GLY A 238 -1.61 13.98 14.62
N THR A 239 -1.11 15.11 14.09
CA THR A 239 -0.53 16.19 14.91
C THR A 239 -1.58 16.85 15.80
N VAL A 240 -2.76 17.14 15.24
CA VAL A 240 -3.89 17.70 16.01
C VAL A 240 -4.31 16.72 17.11
N ALA A 241 -4.45 15.44 16.81
CA ALA A 241 -4.81 14.42 17.78
C ALA A 241 -3.79 14.32 18.94
N ALA A 242 -2.49 14.36 18.62
CA ALA A 242 -1.43 14.37 19.62
C ALA A 242 -1.46 15.62 20.52
N LEU A 243 -1.63 16.80 19.91
CA LEU A 243 -1.74 18.06 20.67
C LEU A 243 -2.99 18.10 21.55
N SER A 244 -4.13 17.61 21.04
CA SER A 244 -5.36 17.51 21.82
C SER A 244 -5.20 16.59 23.04
N ALA A 245 -4.54 15.44 22.87
CA ALA A 245 -4.26 14.52 23.97
C ALA A 245 -3.36 15.16 25.04
N GLU A 246 -2.34 15.92 24.63
CA GLU A 246 -1.46 16.64 25.56
C GLU A 246 -2.23 17.78 26.28
N MET A 247 -3.08 18.52 25.56
CA MET A 247 -3.89 19.59 26.14
C MET A 247 -4.89 19.09 27.19
N GLU A 248 -5.49 17.91 26.98
CA GLU A 248 -6.33 17.25 27.99
C GLU A 248 -5.52 16.85 29.23
N HIS A 249 -4.27 16.43 29.06
CA HIS A 249 -3.38 16.08 30.16
C HIS A 249 -2.87 17.29 30.97
N VAL A 250 -2.58 18.40 30.28
CA VAL A 250 -2.00 19.61 30.88
C VAL A 250 -3.06 20.48 31.57
N GLY A 251 -4.34 20.33 31.21
CA GLY A 251 -5.45 21.07 31.82
C GLY A 251 -5.32 22.57 31.53
N TRP A 252 -6.03 23.07 30.52
CA TRP A 252 -5.96 24.47 30.12
C TRP A 252 -6.55 25.38 31.21
N THR A 253 -5.73 25.81 32.18
CA THR A 253 -6.10 26.87 33.12
C THR A 253 -5.63 28.21 32.54
N LEU A 254 -6.58 29.13 32.40
CA LEU A 254 -6.36 30.54 32.01
C LEU A 254 -5.41 31.31 32.95
N GLU A 255 -4.85 30.67 33.98
CA GLU A 255 -3.95 31.26 34.97
C GLU A 255 -2.47 31.28 34.55
N SER A 256 -2.06 30.51 33.54
CA SER A 256 -0.66 30.49 33.06
C SER A 256 -0.21 31.78 32.34
N ASN A 257 -1.14 32.69 32.03
CA ASN A 257 -0.84 33.97 31.38
C ASN A 257 -1.25 35.19 32.22
N ARG A 258 -1.07 35.12 33.53
CA ARG A 258 -1.10 36.34 34.37
C ARG A 258 0.34 36.74 34.68
N PRO A 259 0.87 37.86 34.14
CA PRO A 259 2.10 38.40 34.67
C PRO A 259 1.86 38.67 36.15
N SER A 260 2.74 38.12 37.00
CA SER A 260 2.74 38.37 38.44
C SER A 260 2.94 39.87 38.65
N ASN A 261 1.82 40.59 38.79
CA ASN A 261 1.85 41.99 39.18
C ASN A 261 2.25 42.01 40.65
N THR A 262 3.55 42.04 40.91
CA THR A 262 4.12 42.30 42.23
C THR A 262 3.75 43.72 42.63
N SER A 263 2.68 43.85 43.39
CA SER A 263 2.35 45.06 44.13
C SER A 263 3.31 45.18 45.31
N SER A 264 4.19 46.18 45.25
CA SER A 264 4.85 46.79 46.41
C SER A 264 5.00 48.27 46.15
#